data_AF-A0A544QUM6-F1
#
_entry.id   AF-A0A544QUM6-F1
#
_cell.length_a   1.000
_cell.length_b   1.000
_cell.length_c   1.000
_cell.angle_alpha   90.00
_cell.angle_beta   90.00
_cell.angle_gamma   90.00
#
_symmetry.space_group_name_H-M   'P 1'
#
loop_
_entity.id
_entity.type
_entity.pdbx_description
1 polymer ?
#
loop_
_entity_poly.entity_id
_entity_poly.type
_entity_poly.pdbx_seq_one_letter_code
_entity_poly.pdbx_strand_id
1 'polypeptide(L)'
;MATEARFEKKLQKKNAVGMILGYYYDINGNFIQSDSDYAIQIPIESIRKTKNVIGIINARVNKNAAIGALNTGLFSHIIISEAVSSEI
;
A
#
# COMPACT_ATOMS: atom_id res chain seq x y z
N MET A 1 -18.32 -5.12 7.00
CA MET A 1 -17.56 -3.87 7.36
C MET A 1 -17.32 -3.01 6.12
N ALA A 2 -16.96 -1.72 6.24
CA ALA A 2 -16.74 -0.83 5.09
C ALA A 2 -15.73 -1.38 4.04
N THR A 3 -14.66 -2.05 4.50
CA THR A 3 -13.67 -2.68 3.60
C THR A 3 -14.24 -3.87 2.81
N GLU A 4 -15.12 -4.66 3.42
CA GLU A 4 -15.75 -5.81 2.79
C GLU A 4 -16.79 -5.38 1.74
N ALA A 5 -17.52 -4.29 1.99
CA ALA A 5 -18.39 -3.70 0.98
C ALA A 5 -17.61 -3.15 -0.22
N ARG A 6 -16.38 -2.66 0.00
CA ARG A 6 -15.51 -2.11 -1.05
C ARG A 6 -14.80 -3.18 -1.85
N PHE A 7 -14.31 -4.24 -1.22
CA PHE A 7 -13.40 -5.21 -1.87
C PHE A 7 -13.89 -6.65 -1.85
N GLU A 8 -15.03 -6.96 -1.22
CA GLU A 8 -15.55 -8.31 -1.05
C GLU A 8 -14.44 -9.27 -0.57
N LYS A 9 -14.22 -10.38 -1.29
CA LYS A 9 -13.14 -11.34 -1.06
C LYS A 9 -11.87 -11.05 -1.88
N LYS A 10 -11.80 -9.93 -2.63
CA LYS A 10 -10.66 -9.63 -3.52
C LYS A 10 -9.35 -9.46 -2.75
N LEU A 11 -9.37 -8.81 -1.57
CA LEU A 11 -8.17 -8.64 -0.76
C LEU A 11 -7.54 -9.98 -0.35
N GLN A 12 -8.37 -10.95 0.05
CA GLN A 12 -7.91 -12.29 0.38
C GLN A 12 -7.42 -13.03 -0.88
N LYS A 13 -8.22 -13.02 -1.97
CA LYS A 13 -7.87 -13.71 -3.23
C LYS A 13 -6.60 -13.17 -3.89
N LYS A 14 -6.29 -11.88 -3.68
CA LYS A 14 -5.12 -11.19 -4.25
C LYS A 14 -3.97 -11.06 -3.24
N ASN A 15 -4.09 -11.68 -2.06
CA ASN A 15 -3.07 -11.66 -1.01
C ASN A 15 -2.62 -10.23 -0.67
N ALA A 16 -3.58 -9.35 -0.34
CA ALA A 16 -3.27 -8.00 0.12
C ALA A 16 -2.32 -8.04 1.33
N VAL A 17 -1.19 -7.37 1.23
CA VAL A 17 -0.17 -7.33 2.29
C VAL A 17 -0.18 -6.01 3.05
N GLY A 18 -0.72 -4.94 2.46
CA GLY A 18 -0.77 -3.63 3.08
C GLY A 18 -1.68 -2.65 2.34
N MET A 19 -1.65 -1.39 2.80
CA MET A 19 -2.45 -0.30 2.26
C MET A 19 -1.71 1.03 2.37
N ILE A 20 -1.76 1.85 1.31
CA ILE A 20 -1.27 3.24 1.29
C ILE A 20 -2.44 4.15 0.96
N LEU A 21 -2.78 5.08 1.86
CA LEU A 21 -3.84 6.08 1.65
C LEU A 21 -5.20 5.50 1.18
N GLY A 22 -5.53 4.27 1.59
CA GLY A 22 -6.77 3.59 1.18
C GLY A 22 -6.63 2.63 -0.01
N TYR A 23 -5.48 2.63 -0.69
CA TYR A 23 -5.15 1.71 -1.78
C TYR A 23 -4.45 0.46 -1.25
N TYR A 24 -5.13 -0.69 -1.32
CA TYR A 24 -4.53 -1.98 -0.96
C TYR A 24 -3.60 -2.50 -2.05
N TYR A 25 -2.54 -3.20 -1.67
CA TYR A 25 -1.56 -3.76 -2.61
C TYR A 25 -1.09 -5.16 -2.20
N ASP A 26 -0.60 -5.93 -3.17
CA ASP A 26 0.05 -7.23 -2.98
C ASP A 26 1.57 -7.10 -2.72
N ILE A 27 2.26 -8.22 -2.45
CA ILE A 27 3.72 -8.26 -2.21
C ILE A 27 4.55 -7.70 -3.39
N ASN A 28 4.01 -7.75 -4.61
CA ASN A 28 4.66 -7.25 -5.81
C ASN A 28 4.38 -5.75 -6.04
N GLY A 29 3.64 -5.10 -5.14
CA GLY A 29 3.29 -3.69 -5.25
C GLY A 29 2.15 -3.39 -6.23
N ASN A 30 1.41 -4.41 -6.69
CA ASN A 30 0.25 -4.19 -7.53
C ASN A 30 -0.92 -3.72 -6.67
N PHE A 31 -1.53 -2.59 -7.05
CA PHE A 31 -2.75 -2.13 -6.39
C PHE A 31 -3.93 -3.05 -6.72
N ILE A 32 -4.65 -3.45 -5.68
CA ILE A 32 -5.85 -4.28 -5.80
C ILE A 32 -7.03 -3.33 -6.04
N GLN A 33 -7.63 -3.44 -7.22
CA GLN A 33 -8.81 -2.65 -7.60
C GLN A 33 -10.10 -3.39 -7.27
N SER A 34 -11.16 -2.62 -7.06
CA SER A 34 -12.52 -3.16 -6.92
C SER A 34 -13.53 -2.27 -7.62
N ASP A 35 -14.48 -2.92 -8.31
CA ASP A 35 -15.59 -2.26 -9.01
C ASP A 35 -16.59 -1.63 -8.03
N SER A 36 -16.54 -2.04 -6.76
CA SER A 36 -17.35 -1.51 -5.66
C SER A 36 -16.56 -0.57 -4.73
N ASP A 37 -15.39 -0.06 -5.17
CA ASP A 37 -14.63 0.90 -4.37
C ASP A 37 -15.17 2.33 -4.56
N TYR A 38 -16.06 2.74 -3.65
CA TYR A 38 -16.68 4.08 -3.64
C TYR A 38 -15.95 5.10 -2.75
N ALA A 39 -14.73 4.82 -2.30
CA ALA A 39 -14.03 5.74 -1.41
C ALA A 39 -13.49 6.96 -2.15
N ILE A 40 -13.80 8.15 -1.63
CA ILE A 40 -13.22 9.41 -2.07
C ILE A 40 -11.77 9.47 -1.59
N GLN A 41 -10.82 9.40 -2.52
CA GLN A 41 -9.38 9.35 -2.27
C GLN A 41 -8.64 10.26 -3.26
N ILE A 42 -7.44 10.71 -2.90
CA ILE A 42 -6.55 11.40 -3.86
C ILE A 42 -6.23 10.42 -4.99
N PRO A 43 -6.44 10.79 -6.28
CA PRO A 43 -6.15 9.88 -7.38
C PRO A 43 -4.69 9.42 -7.33
N ILE A 44 -4.47 8.10 -7.44
CA ILE A 44 -3.11 7.52 -7.36
C ILE A 44 -2.14 8.13 -8.37
N GLU A 45 -2.63 8.51 -9.55
CA GLU A 45 -1.86 9.19 -10.60
C GLU A 45 -1.37 10.58 -10.16
N SER A 46 -2.11 11.27 -9.29
CA SER A 46 -1.67 12.55 -8.72
C SER A 46 -0.49 12.33 -7.77
N ILE A 47 -0.52 11.25 -7.00
CA ILE A 47 0.59 10.86 -6.12
C ILE A 47 1.81 10.48 -6.96
N ARG A 48 1.64 9.66 -8.01
CA ARG A 48 2.73 9.26 -8.92
C ARG A 48 3.42 10.44 -9.62
N LYS A 49 2.68 11.51 -9.95
CA LYS A 49 3.23 12.72 -10.56
C LYS A 49 3.93 13.65 -9.55
N THR A 50 3.74 13.40 -8.26
CA THR A 50 4.36 14.23 -7.22
C THR A 50 5.86 13.94 -7.16
N LYS A 51 6.68 14.99 -7.33
CA LYS A 51 8.15 14.87 -7.34
C LYS A 51 8.70 14.17 -6.11
N ASN A 52 8.14 14.49 -4.94
CA ASN A 52 8.59 13.97 -3.66
C ASN A 52 7.41 13.30 -2.93
N VAL A 53 7.43 11.97 -2.90
CA VAL A 53 6.55 11.16 -2.07
C VAL A 53 7.40 10.51 -0.99
N ILE A 54 7.13 10.83 0.27
CA ILE A 54 7.90 10.38 1.44
C ILE A 54 7.07 9.34 2.21
N GLY A 55 7.54 8.11 2.26
CA GLY A 55 6.94 7.03 3.04
C GLY A 55 7.53 6.95 4.45
N ILE A 56 6.69 6.73 5.46
CA ILE A 56 7.12 6.51 6.84
C ILE A 56 6.67 5.12 7.28
N ILE A 57 7.64 4.23 7.54
CA ILE A 57 7.41 2.84 7.93
C ILE A 57 7.90 2.65 9.37
N ASN A 58 6.96 2.43 10.29
CA ASN A 58 7.28 2.22 11.70
C ASN A 58 7.63 0.76 12.02
N ALA A 59 8.13 0.52 13.23
CA ALA A 59 8.60 -0.78 13.69
C ALA A 59 7.54 -1.88 13.79
N ARG A 60 6.24 -1.56 13.62
CA ARG A 60 5.13 -2.53 13.71
C ARG A 60 4.66 -3.00 12.34
N VAL A 61 5.16 -2.40 11.26
CA VAL A 61 4.78 -2.78 9.91
C VAL A 61 5.38 -4.15 9.61
N ASN A 62 4.53 -5.07 9.17
CA ASN A 62 4.98 -6.39 8.73
C ASN A 62 5.93 -6.27 7.52
N LYS A 63 7.01 -7.06 7.49
CA LYS A 63 8.00 -7.04 6.40
C LYS A 63 7.39 -7.16 4.99
N ASN A 64 6.36 -7.99 4.81
CA ASN A 64 5.69 -8.15 3.51
C ASN A 64 4.92 -6.89 3.11
N ALA A 65 4.33 -6.18 4.08
CA ALA A 65 3.68 -4.92 3.84
C ALA A 65 4.69 -3.84 3.42
N ALA A 66 5.87 -3.83 4.04
CA ALA A 66 6.97 -2.93 3.69
C ALA A 66 7.54 -3.25 2.29
N ILE A 67 7.84 -4.51 1.99
CA ILE A 67 8.30 -4.96 0.66
C ILE A 67 7.28 -4.60 -0.42
N GLY A 68 6.00 -4.92 -0.20
CA GLY A 68 4.93 -4.57 -1.13
C GLY A 68 4.84 -3.06 -1.35
N ALA A 69 4.97 -2.26 -0.28
CA ALA A 69 4.96 -0.80 -0.34
C ALA A 69 6.10 -0.25 -1.20
N LEU A 70 7.32 -0.79 -1.02
CA LEU A 70 8.49 -0.44 -1.83
C LEU A 70 8.27 -0.78 -3.31
N ASN A 71 7.77 -1.98 -3.57
CA ASN A 71 7.54 -2.48 -4.93
C ASN A 71 6.45 -1.70 -5.68
N THR A 72 5.59 -0.93 -5.01
CA THR A 72 4.63 -0.04 -5.69
C THR A 72 5.31 1.03 -6.56
N GLY A 73 6.59 1.33 -6.27
CA GLY A 73 7.35 2.41 -6.89
C GLY A 73 6.79 3.80 -6.60
N LEU A 74 5.93 3.94 -5.58
CA LEU A 74 5.25 5.19 -5.27
C LEU A 74 6.14 6.16 -4.48
N PHE A 75 7.06 5.66 -3.67
CA PHE A 75 7.89 6.47 -2.79
C PHE A 75 9.19 6.88 -3.48
N SER A 76 9.48 8.18 -3.41
CA SER A 76 10.78 8.74 -3.77
C SER A 76 11.79 8.63 -2.63
N HIS A 77 11.33 8.68 -1.38
CA HIS A 77 12.13 8.65 -0.17
C HIS A 77 11.39 7.87 0.91
N ILE A 78 12.13 7.19 1.77
CA ILE A 78 11.55 6.45 2.89
C ILE A 78 12.30 6.72 4.18
N ILE A 79 11.54 6.87 5.25
CA ILE A 79 12.00 6.82 6.63
C ILE A 79 11.48 5.52 7.21
N ILE A 80 12.38 4.60 7.54
CA ILE A 80 12.04 3.27 8.03
C ILE A 80 12.79 2.98 9.33
N SER A 81 12.11 2.33 10.28
CA SER A 81 12.75 1.86 11.50
C SER A 81 13.74 0.73 11.21
N GLU A 82 14.87 0.72 11.91
CA GLU A 82 15.91 -0.31 11.79
C GLU A 82 15.37 -1.74 11.94
N ALA A 83 14.41 -1.93 12.85
CA ALA A 83 13.77 -3.23 13.09
C ALA A 83 13.16 -3.83 11.82
N VAL A 84 12.51 -3.01 10.98
CA VAL A 84 11.90 -3.48 9.73
C VAL A 84 12.92 -3.48 8.60
N SER A 85 13.82 -2.49 8.53
CA SER A 85 14.82 -2.44 7.45
C SER A 85 15.78 -3.62 7.48
N SER A 86 16.06 -4.17 8.67
CA SER A 86 16.92 -5.35 8.81
C SER A 86 16.27 -6.65 8.33
N GLU A 87 14.97 -6.64 8.04
CA GLU A 87 14.19 -7.81 7.62
C GLU A 87 13.84 -7.83 6.12
N ILE A 88 14.13 -6.75 5.37
CA ILE A 88 13.68 -6.55 3.97
C ILE A 88 14.82 -6.34 2.98
#